data_AF-A0A1G2CIM9-F1
#
_entry.id   AF-A0A1G2CIM9-F1
#
_cell.length_a   1.000
_cell.length_b   1.000
_cell.length_c   1.000
_cell.angle_alpha   90.00
_cell.angle_beta   90.00
_cell.angle_gamma   90.00
#
_symmetry.space_group_name_H-M   'P 1'
#
loop_
_entity.id
_entity.type
_entity.pdbx_description
1 polymer ?
#
loop_
_entity_poly.entity_id
_entity_poly.type
_entity_poly.pdbx_seq_one_letter_code
_entity_poly.pdbx_strand_id
1 'polypeptide(L)'
;MSINLPWGYIIVSASGGAIIAWALVWYFARNPEKVEKWSSILFWFFSRIWKRLDYWAITLEIQGKLNSFIRDLGNNTTIDFPHAKIRWAGKNDENIQWEEGEVIIVMRDREHKNKNFVHAAHFFVSEILLRKSKKHLSKAQKTSLDLYATKKVLETQSASAVEQFVDDFLAPLIEKDDQVRGLIVQYLKIDTKGVFFPVLINELIILGGKVFLEKPTAEIIIEVKALIDFLEQFAEREDGSDLGSREFIGNHARCAIRIVASRSARERGDTEPHKNGVVALVKRDFENIYLIGMSDQKNVDFMEAVAGACIEEISHLSLLKRYKFPGLVKPRYWESYKVDTYLIHLHNPKGAKYLYGAV
;
A
#
# COMPACT_ATOMS: atom_id res chain seq x y z
N MET A 1 77.86 -5.47 -8.30
CA MET A 1 77.02 -6.47 -7.61
C MET A 1 75.71 -6.56 -8.39
N SER A 2 75.65 -7.44 -9.39
CA SER A 2 74.46 -7.69 -10.20
C SER A 2 74.20 -9.19 -10.20
N ILE A 3 73.12 -9.58 -9.54
CA ILE A 3 72.66 -10.97 -9.48
C ILE A 3 71.85 -11.22 -10.74
N ASN A 4 72.44 -11.94 -11.70
CA ASN A 4 71.74 -12.51 -12.85
C ASN A 4 71.03 -13.80 -12.39
N LEU A 5 69.69 -13.76 -12.30
CA LEU A 5 68.88 -14.96 -12.18
C LEU A 5 68.55 -15.48 -13.60
N PRO A 6 68.75 -16.78 -13.88
CA PRO A 6 68.60 -17.33 -15.22
C PRO A 6 67.13 -17.55 -15.56
N TRP A 7 66.71 -16.93 -16.66
CA TRP A 7 65.39 -17.02 -17.32
C TRP A 7 65.00 -18.44 -17.80
N GLY A 8 65.82 -19.47 -17.54
CA GLY A 8 65.62 -20.84 -18.03
C GLY A 8 64.49 -21.62 -17.36
N TYR A 9 64.00 -21.19 -16.18
CA TYR A 9 62.95 -21.92 -15.45
C TYR A 9 61.50 -21.50 -15.81
N ILE A 10 61.31 -20.42 -16.55
CA ILE A 10 59.96 -19.92 -16.91
C ILE A 10 59.43 -20.56 -18.21
N ILE A 11 60.31 -21.09 -19.07
CA ILE A 11 59.90 -21.70 -20.35
C ILE A 11 59.49 -23.18 -20.19
N VAL A 12 59.97 -23.86 -19.16
CA VAL A 12 59.63 -25.27 -18.88
C VAL A 12 58.26 -25.43 -18.19
N SER A 13 57.78 -24.43 -17.46
CA SER A 13 56.45 -24.46 -16.83
C SER A 13 55.30 -24.18 -17.79
N ALA A 14 55.50 -23.35 -18.82
CA ALA A 14 54.50 -23.05 -19.84
C ALA A 14 54.32 -24.19 -20.87
N SER A 15 55.41 -24.90 -21.19
CA SER A 15 55.38 -26.02 -22.15
C SER A 15 54.77 -27.29 -21.57
N GLY A 16 55.00 -27.57 -20.27
CA GLY A 16 54.34 -28.69 -19.58
C GLY A 16 52.81 -28.55 -19.51
N GLY A 17 52.31 -27.34 -19.20
CA GLY A 17 50.87 -27.06 -19.19
C GLY A 17 50.22 -27.21 -20.57
N ALA A 18 50.91 -26.77 -21.63
CA ALA A 18 50.42 -26.90 -23.01
C ALA A 18 50.38 -28.36 -23.48
N ILE A 19 51.37 -29.17 -23.13
CA ILE A 19 51.41 -30.61 -23.46
C ILE A 19 50.30 -31.36 -22.71
N ILE A 20 50.07 -31.06 -21.43
CA ILE A 20 48.98 -31.66 -20.64
C ILE A 20 47.62 -31.25 -21.22
N ALA A 21 47.44 -29.98 -21.60
CA ALA A 21 46.21 -29.51 -22.24
C ALA A 21 45.97 -30.21 -23.60
N TRP A 22 47.00 -30.37 -24.43
CA TRP A 22 46.91 -31.07 -25.71
C TRP A 22 46.61 -32.58 -25.54
N ALA A 23 47.23 -33.23 -24.56
CA ALA A 23 46.97 -34.63 -24.24
C ALA A 23 45.53 -34.84 -23.74
N LEU A 24 45.01 -33.91 -22.93
CA LEU A 24 43.61 -33.91 -22.49
C LEU A 24 42.65 -33.71 -23.68
N VAL A 25 42.89 -32.70 -24.54
CA VAL A 25 42.09 -32.44 -25.74
C VAL A 25 42.09 -33.65 -26.67
N TRP A 26 43.24 -34.28 -26.90
CA TRP A 26 43.37 -35.47 -27.73
C TRP A 26 42.66 -36.70 -27.12
N TYR A 27 42.77 -36.91 -25.80
CA TYR A 27 42.09 -38.00 -25.09
C TYR A 27 40.55 -37.83 -25.14
N PHE A 28 40.06 -36.60 -24.99
CA PHE A 28 38.65 -36.27 -25.11
C PHE A 28 38.13 -36.39 -26.56
N ALA A 29 38.91 -35.95 -27.56
CA ALA A 29 38.54 -36.11 -28.98
C ALA A 29 38.42 -37.58 -29.42
N ARG A 30 39.19 -38.49 -28.82
CA ARG A 30 39.19 -39.92 -29.16
C ARG A 30 38.13 -40.74 -28.41
N ASN A 31 37.53 -40.18 -27.36
CA ASN A 31 36.46 -40.82 -26.57
C ASN A 31 35.22 -39.89 -26.50
N PRO A 32 34.55 -39.62 -27.64
CA PRO A 32 33.39 -38.71 -27.69
C PRO A 32 32.26 -39.14 -26.73
N GLU A 33 32.01 -40.43 -26.58
CA GLU A 33 31.02 -40.96 -25.61
C GLU A 33 31.35 -40.60 -24.15
N LYS A 34 32.64 -40.55 -23.77
CA LYS A 34 33.05 -40.13 -22.43
C LYS A 34 32.90 -38.62 -22.27
N VAL A 35 33.21 -37.83 -23.31
CA VAL A 35 32.99 -36.37 -23.33
C VAL A 35 31.52 -36.05 -23.13
N GLU A 36 30.62 -36.73 -23.84
CA GLU A 36 29.16 -36.59 -23.71
C GLU A 36 28.66 -36.94 -22.30
N LYS A 37 29.25 -37.99 -21.69
CA LYS A 37 28.90 -38.37 -20.33
C LYS A 37 29.39 -37.36 -19.28
N TRP A 38 30.59 -36.83 -19.44
CA TRP A 38 31.12 -35.78 -18.53
C TRP A 38 30.41 -34.45 -18.75
N SER A 39 30.13 -34.07 -19.99
CA SER A 39 29.39 -32.87 -20.31
C SER A 39 27.95 -32.95 -19.81
N SER A 40 27.28 -34.10 -19.91
CA SER A 40 25.93 -34.28 -19.35
C SER A 40 25.90 -34.18 -17.82
N ILE A 41 26.89 -34.72 -17.11
CA ILE A 41 27.01 -34.55 -15.64
C ILE A 41 27.26 -33.07 -15.28
N LEU A 42 28.14 -32.42 -16.02
CA LEU A 42 28.47 -31.00 -15.84
C LEU A 42 27.25 -30.11 -16.11
N PHE A 43 26.56 -30.32 -17.24
CA PHE A 43 25.33 -29.62 -17.58
C PHE A 43 24.20 -29.94 -16.60
N TRP A 44 24.09 -31.16 -16.10
CA TRP A 44 23.12 -31.50 -15.06
C TRP A 44 23.42 -30.74 -13.76
N PHE A 45 24.67 -30.68 -13.32
CA PHE A 45 25.09 -29.94 -12.13
C PHE A 45 24.87 -28.44 -12.29
N PHE A 46 25.29 -27.86 -13.41
CA PHE A 46 25.01 -26.47 -13.74
C PHE A 46 23.50 -26.23 -13.81
N SER A 47 22.72 -27.06 -14.49
CA SER A 47 21.26 -26.89 -14.57
C SER A 47 20.60 -26.84 -13.19
N ARG A 48 21.11 -27.60 -12.22
CA ARG A 48 20.61 -27.58 -10.84
C ARG A 48 20.99 -26.30 -10.10
N ILE A 49 22.20 -25.79 -10.30
CA ILE A 49 22.65 -24.50 -9.76
C ILE A 49 21.85 -23.35 -10.39
N TRP A 50 21.74 -23.33 -11.71
CA TRP A 50 20.99 -22.34 -12.46
C TRP A 50 19.52 -22.32 -12.04
N LYS A 51 18.89 -23.48 -11.84
CA LYS A 51 17.53 -23.55 -11.27
C LYS A 51 17.46 -22.89 -9.90
N ARG A 52 18.39 -23.15 -8.98
CA ARG A 52 18.40 -22.51 -7.65
C ARG A 52 18.60 -21.00 -7.73
N LEU A 53 19.50 -20.53 -8.60
CA LEU A 53 19.73 -19.10 -8.81
C LEU A 53 18.50 -18.42 -9.43
N ASP A 54 17.82 -19.09 -10.36
CA ASP A 54 16.57 -18.62 -10.96
C ASP A 54 15.46 -18.48 -9.91
N TYR A 55 15.26 -19.48 -9.05
CA TYR A 55 14.34 -19.40 -7.91
C TYR A 55 14.65 -18.20 -7.01
N TRP A 56 15.92 -18.00 -6.68
CA TRP A 56 16.35 -16.90 -5.81
C TRP A 56 16.15 -15.53 -6.48
N ALA A 57 16.48 -15.41 -7.77
CA ALA A 57 16.28 -14.18 -8.53
C ALA A 57 14.79 -13.79 -8.58
N ILE A 58 13.90 -14.75 -8.83
CA ILE A 58 12.45 -14.52 -8.84
C ILE A 58 11.95 -14.10 -7.46
N THR A 59 12.42 -14.76 -6.39
CA THR A 59 12.09 -14.38 -5.00
C THR A 59 12.44 -12.92 -4.73
N LEU A 60 13.68 -12.52 -5.03
CA LEU A 60 14.16 -11.17 -4.77
C LEU A 60 13.37 -10.12 -5.59
N GLU A 61 13.07 -10.44 -6.85
CA GLU A 61 12.30 -9.54 -7.72
C GLU A 61 10.89 -9.31 -7.16
N ILE A 62 10.16 -10.38 -6.82
CA ILE A 62 8.78 -10.27 -6.32
C ILE A 62 8.78 -9.66 -4.93
N GLN A 63 9.74 -10.02 -4.07
CA GLN A 63 9.87 -9.45 -2.73
C GLN A 63 10.17 -7.95 -2.80
N GLY A 64 11.01 -7.52 -3.74
CA GLY A 64 11.30 -6.10 -3.97
C GLY A 64 10.04 -5.34 -4.40
N LYS A 65 9.30 -5.86 -5.39
CA LYS A 65 8.03 -5.27 -5.85
C LYS A 65 6.98 -5.22 -4.74
N LEU A 66 6.84 -6.30 -3.98
CA LEU A 66 5.90 -6.39 -2.86
C LEU A 66 6.26 -5.41 -1.73
N ASN A 67 7.53 -5.29 -1.35
CA ASN A 67 7.91 -4.31 -0.33
C ASN A 67 7.77 -2.86 -0.81
N SER A 68 7.96 -2.59 -2.11
CA SER A 68 7.63 -1.29 -2.70
C SER A 68 6.13 -1.00 -2.60
N PHE A 69 5.29 -1.97 -2.95
CA PHE A 69 3.84 -1.92 -2.79
C PHE A 69 3.43 -1.65 -1.32
N ILE A 70 4.03 -2.36 -0.37
CA ILE A 70 3.74 -2.22 1.07
C ILE A 70 4.10 -0.81 1.56
N ARG A 71 5.25 -0.29 1.12
CA ARG A 71 5.67 1.07 1.45
C ARG A 71 4.70 2.11 0.88
N ASP A 72 4.24 1.94 -0.35
CA ASP A 72 3.25 2.83 -0.96
C ASP A 72 1.90 2.77 -0.22
N LEU A 73 1.49 1.59 0.25
CA LEU A 73 0.31 1.43 1.10
C LEU A 73 0.48 2.15 2.45
N GLY A 74 1.64 2.04 3.09
CA GLY A 74 1.96 2.74 4.35
C GLY A 74 2.02 4.26 4.20
N ASN A 75 2.58 4.76 3.10
CA ASN A 75 2.60 6.19 2.78
C ASN A 75 1.18 6.79 2.69
N ASN A 76 0.21 6.00 2.24
CA ASN A 76 -1.17 6.40 2.06
C ASN A 76 -2.06 6.22 3.31
N THR A 77 -1.58 5.59 4.38
CA THR A 77 -2.34 5.35 5.62
C THR A 77 -1.60 5.87 6.86
N THR A 78 -2.18 5.84 8.06
CA THR A 78 -1.46 6.24 9.29
C THR A 78 -0.57 5.15 9.87
N ILE A 79 -0.65 3.92 9.36
CA ILE A 79 0.07 2.77 9.91
C ILE A 79 1.23 2.36 9.02
N ASP A 80 2.30 1.92 9.68
CA ASP A 80 3.39 1.23 9.01
C ASP A 80 3.07 -0.25 8.93
N PHE A 81 3.31 -0.82 7.77
CA PHE A 81 3.07 -2.23 7.49
C PHE A 81 4.36 -3.04 7.61
N PRO A 82 4.29 -4.29 8.06
CA PRO A 82 5.45 -5.17 8.14
C PRO A 82 6.00 -5.47 6.73
N HIS A 83 7.32 -5.67 6.65
CA HIS A 83 7.95 -6.14 5.43
C HIS A 83 7.47 -7.55 5.08
N ALA A 84 7.40 -7.85 3.78
CA ALA A 84 7.10 -9.19 3.32
C ALA A 84 8.38 -9.93 2.91
N LYS A 85 8.48 -11.19 3.33
CA LYS A 85 9.46 -12.17 2.84
C LYS A 85 8.76 -13.23 2.01
N ILE A 86 9.38 -13.65 0.92
CA ILE A 86 8.81 -14.68 0.07
C ILE A 86 9.53 -16.00 0.32
N ARG A 87 8.77 -17.05 0.61
CA ARG A 87 9.25 -18.43 0.67
C ARG A 87 8.52 -19.25 -0.39
N TRP A 88 9.18 -20.27 -0.91
CA TRP A 88 8.54 -21.24 -1.81
C TRP A 88 8.10 -22.45 -0.99
N ALA A 89 6.84 -22.89 -1.12
CA ALA A 89 6.44 -24.18 -0.53
C ALA A 89 6.43 -25.30 -1.56
N GLY A 90 6.47 -26.53 -1.03
CA GLY A 90 6.01 -27.70 -1.77
C GLY A 90 4.51 -27.62 -2.02
N LYS A 91 4.02 -28.38 -3.02
CA LYS A 91 2.73 -28.26 -3.72
C LYS A 91 1.41 -28.10 -2.90
N ASN A 92 1.38 -28.11 -1.57
CA ASN A 92 0.13 -28.25 -0.79
C ASN A 92 -0.11 -27.24 0.36
N ASP A 93 0.70 -26.19 0.55
CA ASP A 93 0.44 -25.21 1.63
C ASP A 93 0.57 -23.77 1.12
N GLU A 94 -0.54 -23.02 1.10
CA GLU A 94 -0.52 -21.55 1.11
C GLU A 94 -0.76 -21.12 2.56
N ASN A 95 0.30 -20.82 3.30
CA ASN A 95 0.20 -20.39 4.69
C ASN A 95 0.94 -19.07 4.90
N ILE A 96 0.35 -18.16 5.67
CA ILE A 96 1.08 -17.04 6.26
C ILE A 96 1.75 -17.55 7.51
N GLN A 97 3.07 -17.43 7.55
CA GLN A 97 3.83 -17.53 8.79
C GLN A 97 4.23 -16.13 9.23
N TRP A 98 3.88 -15.81 10.47
CA TRP A 98 4.33 -14.60 11.14
C TRP A 98 5.66 -14.92 11.82
N GLU A 99 6.73 -14.29 11.37
CA GLU A 99 8.05 -14.35 12.03
C GLU A 99 8.52 -12.91 12.24
N GLU A 100 8.77 -12.53 13.49
CA GLU A 100 9.50 -11.31 13.89
C GLU A 100 9.31 -10.05 13.01
N GLY A 101 8.08 -9.53 12.93
CA GLY A 101 7.81 -8.28 12.21
C GLY A 101 7.78 -8.40 10.68
N GLU A 102 7.81 -9.63 10.16
CA GLU A 102 7.73 -9.93 8.74
C GLU A 102 6.58 -10.89 8.42
N VAL A 103 6.02 -10.72 7.21
CA VAL A 103 4.96 -11.58 6.67
C VAL A 103 5.57 -12.51 5.63
N ILE A 104 5.51 -13.82 5.89
CA ILE A 104 5.99 -14.82 4.93
C ILE A 104 4.87 -15.17 3.96
N ILE A 105 5.09 -14.90 2.67
CA ILE A 105 4.19 -15.31 1.59
C ILE A 105 4.76 -16.50 0.86
N VAL A 106 3.94 -17.54 0.77
CA VAL A 106 4.31 -18.82 0.21
C VAL A 106 3.80 -18.94 -1.23
N MET A 107 4.71 -19.18 -2.18
CA MET A 107 4.38 -19.22 -3.61
C MET A 107 4.48 -20.64 -4.22
N ARG A 108 3.63 -20.92 -5.23
CA ARG A 108 3.46 -22.26 -5.85
C ARG A 108 4.24 -22.51 -7.15
N ASP A 109 4.37 -21.51 -8.03
CA ASP A 109 4.92 -21.71 -9.38
C ASP A 109 5.85 -20.56 -9.78
N ARG A 110 6.92 -20.82 -10.52
CA ARG A 110 7.90 -19.82 -10.97
C ARG A 110 7.60 -19.23 -12.35
N GLU A 111 6.81 -19.94 -13.17
CA GLU A 111 6.68 -19.62 -14.60
C GLU A 111 5.92 -18.30 -14.86
N HIS A 112 5.16 -17.82 -13.87
CA HIS A 112 4.34 -16.61 -14.01
C HIS A 112 4.69 -15.56 -12.94
N LYS A 113 5.84 -14.90 -13.10
CA LYS A 113 6.34 -13.85 -12.17
C LYS A 113 5.31 -12.75 -11.85
N ASN A 114 4.64 -12.23 -12.88
CA ASN A 114 3.67 -11.15 -12.71
C ASN A 114 2.42 -11.63 -11.95
N LYS A 115 1.91 -12.81 -12.31
CA LYS A 115 0.80 -13.46 -11.62
C LYS A 115 1.11 -13.69 -10.15
N ASN A 116 2.30 -14.21 -9.86
CA ASN A 116 2.75 -14.40 -8.48
C ASN A 116 2.81 -13.10 -7.67
N PHE A 117 3.34 -12.03 -8.26
CA PHE A 117 3.36 -10.72 -7.62
C PHE A 117 1.93 -10.23 -7.32
N VAL A 118 1.03 -10.32 -8.29
CA VAL A 118 -0.38 -9.91 -8.15
C VAL A 118 -1.09 -10.72 -7.07
N HIS A 119 -0.93 -12.04 -7.08
CA HIS A 119 -1.47 -12.91 -6.05
C HIS A 119 -0.91 -12.56 -4.66
N ALA A 120 0.40 -12.35 -4.54
CA ALA A 120 1.04 -11.98 -3.29
C ALA A 120 0.56 -10.61 -2.78
N ALA A 121 0.41 -9.62 -3.67
CA ALA A 121 -0.10 -8.30 -3.33
C ALA A 121 -1.56 -8.36 -2.85
N HIS A 122 -2.43 -9.05 -3.60
CA HIS A 122 -3.83 -9.21 -3.21
C HIS A 122 -3.98 -9.97 -1.90
N PHE A 123 -3.19 -11.02 -1.70
CA PHE A 123 -3.18 -11.81 -0.48
C PHE A 123 -2.69 -10.99 0.71
N PHE A 124 -1.62 -10.20 0.54
CA PHE A 124 -1.13 -9.27 1.55
C PHE A 124 -2.22 -8.29 1.97
N VAL A 125 -2.91 -7.65 1.02
CA VAL A 125 -4.02 -6.75 1.33
C VAL A 125 -5.13 -7.49 2.06
N SER A 126 -5.55 -8.66 1.54
CA SER A 126 -6.64 -9.46 2.09
C SER A 126 -6.43 -9.93 3.53
N GLU A 127 -5.19 -10.09 3.97
CA GLU A 127 -4.86 -10.59 5.30
C GLU A 127 -4.34 -9.49 6.26
N ILE A 128 -3.61 -8.51 5.73
CA ILE A 128 -2.89 -7.51 6.54
C ILE A 128 -3.65 -6.18 6.59
N LEU A 129 -4.15 -5.69 5.46
CA LEU A 129 -4.90 -4.43 5.43
C LEU A 129 -6.18 -4.60 6.26
N LEU A 130 -6.45 -3.65 7.17
CA LEU A 130 -7.65 -3.66 8.02
C LEU A 130 -7.83 -4.95 8.85
N ARG A 131 -6.74 -5.67 9.18
CA ARG A 131 -6.79 -6.94 9.93
C ARG A 131 -7.69 -6.88 11.18
N LYS A 132 -7.67 -5.76 11.91
CA LYS A 132 -8.47 -5.54 13.13
C LYS A 132 -9.94 -5.24 12.86
N SER A 133 -10.26 -4.45 11.84
CA SER A 133 -11.64 -4.04 11.52
C SER A 133 -12.38 -5.02 10.62
N LYS A 134 -11.68 -5.84 9.82
CA LYS A 134 -12.26 -6.79 8.85
C LYS A 134 -13.32 -7.71 9.42
N LYS A 135 -13.19 -8.12 10.68
CA LYS A 135 -14.18 -8.99 11.34
C LYS A 135 -15.54 -8.29 11.55
N HIS A 136 -15.57 -6.95 11.52
CA HIS A 136 -16.79 -6.13 11.66
C HIS A 136 -17.31 -5.61 10.33
N LEU A 137 -16.76 -6.07 9.21
CA LEU A 137 -17.22 -5.70 7.88
C LEU A 137 -18.13 -6.79 7.33
N SER A 138 -19.10 -6.40 6.51
CA SER A 138 -19.83 -7.38 5.70
C SER A 138 -18.89 -8.06 4.70
N LYS A 139 -19.28 -9.24 4.21
CA LYS A 139 -18.50 -9.96 3.19
C LYS A 139 -18.26 -9.09 1.94
N ALA A 140 -19.27 -8.34 1.50
CA ALA A 140 -19.15 -7.43 0.36
C ALA A 140 -18.21 -6.25 0.66
N GLN A 141 -18.29 -5.65 1.85
CA GLN A 141 -17.38 -4.57 2.27
C GLN A 141 -15.93 -5.05 2.31
N LYS A 142 -15.66 -6.20 2.93
CA LYS A 142 -14.32 -6.79 2.99
C LYS A 142 -13.75 -7.01 1.59
N THR A 143 -14.48 -7.76 0.75
CA THR A 143 -14.02 -8.12 -0.60
C THR A 143 -13.81 -6.88 -1.47
N SER A 144 -14.75 -5.93 -1.46
CA SER A 144 -14.64 -4.72 -2.27
C SER A 144 -13.47 -3.83 -1.85
N LEU A 145 -13.22 -3.67 -0.55
CA LEU A 145 -12.06 -2.91 -0.03
C LEU A 145 -10.74 -3.57 -0.42
N ASP A 146 -10.65 -4.90 -0.26
CA ASP A 146 -9.45 -5.66 -0.61
C ASP A 146 -9.14 -5.54 -2.11
N LEU A 147 -10.17 -5.68 -2.95
CA LEU A 147 -10.03 -5.54 -4.40
C LEU A 147 -9.61 -4.12 -4.81
N TYR A 148 -10.30 -3.11 -4.29
CA TYR A 148 -10.05 -1.72 -4.67
C TYR A 148 -8.68 -1.22 -4.17
N ALA A 149 -8.34 -1.50 -2.92
CA ALA A 149 -7.04 -1.12 -2.36
C ALA A 149 -5.89 -1.81 -3.08
N THR A 150 -6.03 -3.11 -3.42
CA THR A 150 -5.03 -3.84 -4.20
C THR A 150 -4.83 -3.19 -5.57
N LYS A 151 -5.91 -2.99 -6.33
CA LYS A 151 -5.85 -2.32 -7.64
C LYS A 151 -5.15 -0.98 -7.55
N LYS A 152 -5.53 -0.15 -6.56
CA LYS A 152 -5.05 1.22 -6.45
C LYS A 152 -3.55 1.32 -6.19
N VAL A 153 -3.01 0.41 -5.38
CA VAL A 153 -1.56 0.38 -5.14
C VAL A 153 -0.82 -0.32 -6.29
N LEU A 154 -1.43 -1.29 -6.98
CA LEU A 154 -0.84 -1.88 -8.19
C LEU A 154 -0.69 -0.86 -9.33
N GLU A 155 -1.58 0.14 -9.42
CA GLU A 155 -1.49 1.25 -10.38
C GLU A 155 -0.19 2.05 -10.24
N THR A 156 0.44 2.08 -9.06
CA THR A 156 1.75 2.74 -8.86
C THR A 156 2.94 1.88 -9.27
N GLN A 157 2.74 0.56 -9.44
CA GLN A 157 3.82 -0.40 -9.70
C GLN A 157 3.97 -0.71 -11.19
N SER A 158 2.91 -1.18 -11.86
CA SER A 158 2.97 -1.51 -13.29
C SER A 158 1.58 -1.77 -13.89
N ALA A 159 1.36 -1.28 -15.13
CA ALA A 159 0.12 -1.51 -15.87
C ALA A 159 -0.18 -3.00 -16.11
N SER A 160 0.85 -3.82 -16.40
CA SER A 160 0.69 -5.25 -16.62
C SER A 160 0.25 -6.01 -15.35
N ALA A 161 0.66 -5.57 -14.17
CA ALA A 161 0.16 -6.15 -12.91
C ALA A 161 -1.31 -5.78 -12.67
N VAL A 162 -1.73 -4.57 -13.04
CA VAL A 162 -3.13 -4.15 -12.95
C VAL A 162 -4.01 -4.97 -13.89
N GLU A 163 -3.60 -5.14 -15.15
CA GLU A 163 -4.35 -5.95 -16.13
C GLU A 163 -4.52 -7.39 -15.65
N GLN A 164 -3.42 -8.04 -15.26
CA GLN A 164 -3.46 -9.39 -14.68
C GLN A 164 -4.37 -9.47 -13.45
N PHE A 165 -4.34 -8.46 -12.56
CA PHE A 165 -5.21 -8.42 -11.39
C PHE A 165 -6.68 -8.25 -11.75
N VAL A 166 -6.99 -7.45 -12.77
CA VAL A 166 -8.35 -7.24 -13.23
C VAL A 166 -8.93 -8.56 -13.73
N ASP A 167 -8.19 -9.28 -14.55
CA ASP A 167 -8.63 -10.55 -15.13
C ASP A 167 -8.75 -11.68 -14.10
N ASP A 168 -7.75 -11.82 -13.22
CA ASP A 168 -7.69 -12.94 -12.27
C ASP A 168 -8.62 -12.74 -11.05
N PHE A 169 -8.86 -11.50 -10.61
CA PHE A 169 -9.55 -11.21 -9.34
C PHE A 169 -10.73 -10.25 -9.47
N LEU A 170 -10.52 -9.08 -10.07
CA LEU A 170 -11.53 -8.01 -10.03
C LEU A 170 -12.76 -8.36 -10.86
N ALA A 171 -12.60 -8.61 -12.17
CA ALA A 171 -13.69 -8.86 -13.10
C ALA A 171 -14.56 -10.06 -12.68
N PRO A 172 -13.99 -11.23 -12.31
CA PRO A 172 -14.81 -12.37 -11.88
C PRO A 172 -15.67 -12.09 -10.64
N LEU A 173 -15.17 -11.27 -9.70
CA LEU A 173 -15.89 -10.96 -8.46
C LEU A 173 -16.94 -9.88 -8.65
N ILE A 174 -16.69 -8.84 -9.46
CA ILE A 174 -17.70 -7.82 -9.76
C ILE A 174 -18.79 -8.34 -10.69
N GLU A 175 -18.52 -9.34 -11.52
CA GLU A 175 -19.52 -10.00 -12.37
C GLU A 175 -20.49 -10.87 -11.55
N LYS A 176 -19.98 -11.47 -10.47
CA LYS A 176 -20.74 -12.40 -9.63
C LYS A 176 -21.51 -11.74 -8.49
N ASP A 177 -21.06 -10.59 -7.99
CA ASP A 177 -21.61 -9.94 -6.80
C ASP A 177 -21.87 -8.44 -7.04
N ASP A 178 -23.15 -8.10 -7.21
CA ASP A 178 -23.60 -6.73 -7.45
C ASP A 178 -23.34 -5.80 -6.26
N GLN A 179 -23.29 -6.32 -5.02
CA GLN A 179 -22.96 -5.48 -3.85
C GLN A 179 -21.47 -5.09 -3.87
N VAL A 180 -20.60 -6.03 -4.24
CA VAL A 180 -19.17 -5.75 -4.43
C VAL A 180 -18.97 -4.75 -5.55
N ARG A 181 -19.65 -4.92 -6.68
CA ARG A 181 -19.62 -3.96 -7.80
C ARG A 181 -20.08 -2.57 -7.36
N GLY A 182 -21.21 -2.48 -6.66
CA GLY A 182 -21.76 -1.21 -6.17
C GLY A 182 -20.78 -0.47 -5.26
N LEU A 183 -20.18 -1.17 -4.30
CA LEU A 183 -19.18 -0.60 -3.40
C LEU A 183 -17.92 -0.12 -4.15
N ILE A 184 -17.43 -0.87 -5.12
CA ILE A 184 -16.29 -0.45 -5.96
C ILE A 184 -16.61 0.84 -6.73
N VAL A 185 -17.83 0.98 -7.25
CA VAL A 185 -18.27 2.23 -7.91
C VAL A 185 -18.28 3.40 -6.92
N GLN A 186 -18.74 3.18 -5.69
CA GLN A 186 -18.67 4.21 -4.63
C GLN A 186 -17.20 4.58 -4.34
N TYR A 187 -16.29 3.61 -4.24
CA TYR A 187 -14.87 3.89 -4.01
C TYR A 187 -14.22 4.67 -5.15
N LEU A 188 -14.57 4.38 -6.40
CA LEU A 188 -14.11 5.17 -7.55
C LEU A 188 -14.52 6.64 -7.41
N LYS A 189 -15.76 6.90 -7.02
CA LYS A 189 -16.27 8.26 -6.77
C LYS A 189 -15.54 8.93 -5.62
N ILE A 190 -15.36 8.25 -4.49
CA ILE A 190 -14.62 8.74 -3.32
C ILE A 190 -13.18 9.12 -3.71
N ASP A 191 -12.54 8.25 -4.48
CA ASP A 191 -11.15 8.42 -4.91
C ASP A 191 -10.98 9.51 -5.97
N THR A 192 -12.06 9.99 -6.61
CA THR A 192 -11.96 11.21 -7.44
C THR A 192 -11.45 12.40 -6.63
N LYS A 193 -11.73 12.48 -5.33
CA LYS A 193 -11.16 13.50 -4.42
C LYS A 193 -9.89 13.04 -3.71
N GLY A 194 -9.40 11.83 -3.97
CA GLY A 194 -8.21 11.25 -3.33
C GLY A 194 -8.38 10.92 -1.85
N VAL A 195 -9.61 10.88 -1.32
CA VAL A 195 -9.88 10.66 0.13
C VAL A 195 -10.08 9.17 0.49
N PHE A 196 -9.92 8.25 -0.46
CA PHE A 196 -10.07 6.82 -0.20
C PHE A 196 -9.07 6.31 0.85
N PHE A 197 -7.76 6.43 0.60
CA PHE A 197 -6.78 6.00 1.59
C PHE A 197 -6.65 6.94 2.80
N PRO A 198 -6.49 8.27 2.60
CA PRO A 198 -6.19 9.19 3.70
C PRO A 198 -7.34 9.35 4.70
N VAL A 199 -8.59 9.09 4.28
CA VAL A 199 -9.78 9.22 5.12
C VAL A 199 -10.47 7.88 5.33
N LEU A 200 -11.00 7.24 4.28
CA LEU A 200 -11.81 6.01 4.47
C LEU A 200 -11.00 4.87 5.12
N ILE A 201 -9.88 4.47 4.51
CA ILE A 201 -9.06 3.39 5.06
C ILE A 201 -8.52 3.75 6.44
N ASN A 202 -8.15 5.02 6.65
CA ASN A 202 -7.68 5.50 7.93
C ASN A 202 -8.73 5.39 9.05
N GLU A 203 -9.96 5.85 8.80
CA GLU A 203 -11.06 5.69 9.74
C GLU A 203 -11.34 4.21 10.05
N LEU A 204 -11.25 3.33 9.05
CA LEU A 204 -11.42 1.89 9.26
C LEU A 204 -10.28 1.25 10.06
N ILE A 205 -9.05 1.77 9.96
CA ILE A 205 -7.93 1.36 10.82
C ILE A 205 -8.21 1.76 12.27
N ILE A 206 -8.60 3.02 12.49
CA ILE A 206 -8.90 3.56 13.82
C ILE A 206 -10.09 2.84 14.45
N LEU A 207 -11.16 2.62 13.68
CA LEU A 207 -12.31 1.80 14.09
C LEU A 207 -11.85 0.41 14.53
N GLY A 208 -11.01 -0.25 13.74
CA GLY A 208 -10.45 -1.55 14.10
C GLY A 208 -9.71 -1.53 15.43
N GLY A 209 -8.95 -0.47 15.72
CA GLY A 209 -8.29 -0.28 17.02
C GLY A 209 -9.25 -0.25 18.22
N LYS A 210 -10.49 0.19 18.00
CA LYS A 210 -11.55 0.32 19.01
C LYS A 210 -12.41 -0.93 19.17
N VAL A 211 -12.73 -1.64 18.09
CA VAL A 211 -13.68 -2.77 18.12
C VAL A 211 -13.04 -4.17 17.98
N PHE A 212 -11.71 -4.31 17.83
CA PHE A 212 -11.04 -5.60 17.60
C PHE A 212 -11.21 -6.75 18.63
N LEU A 213 -11.66 -6.56 19.86
CA LEU A 213 -12.05 -7.63 20.81
C LEU A 213 -13.57 -7.83 20.87
N GLU A 214 -14.36 -6.89 20.38
CA GLU A 214 -15.82 -7.01 20.38
C GLU A 214 -16.32 -8.05 19.37
N LYS A 215 -17.54 -8.54 19.57
CA LYS A 215 -18.19 -9.40 18.58
C LYS A 215 -18.63 -8.57 17.38
N PRO A 216 -18.59 -9.11 16.15
CA PRO A 216 -19.18 -8.44 14.99
C PRO A 216 -20.67 -8.16 15.23
N THR A 217 -21.09 -6.91 15.03
CA THR A 217 -22.49 -6.48 15.15
C THR A 217 -22.96 -5.87 13.84
N ALA A 218 -24.27 -5.97 13.57
CA ALA A 218 -24.88 -5.32 12.41
C ALA A 218 -24.74 -3.80 12.47
N GLU A 219 -24.71 -3.21 13.67
CA GLU A 219 -24.55 -1.78 13.89
C GLU A 219 -23.24 -1.24 13.31
N ILE A 220 -22.11 -1.91 13.56
CA ILE A 220 -20.80 -1.49 13.01
C ILE A 220 -20.79 -1.63 11.49
N ILE A 221 -21.39 -2.69 10.94
CA ILE A 221 -21.50 -2.90 9.49
C ILE A 221 -22.28 -1.76 8.82
N ILE A 222 -23.41 -1.37 9.43
CA ILE A 222 -24.26 -0.27 8.97
C ILE A 222 -23.52 1.06 9.08
N GLU A 223 -22.82 1.29 10.19
CA GLU A 223 -22.03 2.51 10.41
C GLU A 223 -20.89 2.66 9.38
N VAL A 224 -20.19 1.56 9.05
CA VAL A 224 -19.18 1.57 7.99
C VAL A 224 -19.80 1.91 6.64
N LYS A 225 -20.99 1.39 6.33
CA LYS A 225 -21.71 1.76 5.09
C LYS A 225 -22.07 3.25 5.09
N ALA A 226 -22.56 3.77 6.22
CA ALA A 226 -22.87 5.18 6.35
C ALA A 226 -21.64 6.09 6.19
N LEU A 227 -20.46 5.64 6.65
CA LEU A 227 -19.20 6.36 6.43
C LEU A 227 -18.82 6.40 4.93
N ILE A 228 -18.98 5.28 4.23
CA ILE A 228 -18.74 5.20 2.77
C ILE A 228 -19.69 6.17 2.04
N ASP A 229 -20.97 6.17 2.42
CA ASP A 229 -21.99 7.03 1.81
C ASP A 229 -21.74 8.52 2.09
N PHE A 230 -21.30 8.85 3.29
CA PHE A 230 -20.85 10.20 3.64
C PHE A 230 -19.69 10.66 2.75
N LEU A 231 -18.69 9.80 2.53
CA LEU A 231 -17.54 10.16 1.69
C LEU A 231 -17.89 10.24 0.21
N GLU A 232 -18.81 9.41 -0.28
CA GLU A 232 -19.34 9.52 -1.64
C GLU A 232 -20.03 10.87 -1.84
N GLN A 233 -20.92 11.25 -0.91
CA GLN A 233 -21.59 12.56 -0.93
C GLN A 233 -20.58 13.71 -0.85
N PHE A 234 -19.56 13.60 0.00
CA PHE A 234 -18.48 14.58 0.07
C PHE A 234 -17.70 14.68 -1.26
N ALA A 235 -17.52 13.56 -1.96
CA ALA A 235 -16.79 13.54 -3.22
C ALA A 235 -17.58 14.11 -4.40
N GLU A 236 -18.90 13.88 -4.41
CA GLU A 236 -19.78 14.35 -5.48
C GLU A 236 -20.19 15.83 -5.35
N ARG A 237 -19.92 16.47 -4.20
CA ARG A 237 -20.26 17.87 -3.96
C ARG A 237 -19.64 18.80 -5.01
N GLU A 238 -20.41 19.81 -5.38
CA GLU A 238 -19.94 20.94 -6.19
C GLU A 238 -19.19 21.94 -5.32
N ASP A 239 -18.18 22.59 -5.89
CA ASP A 239 -17.51 23.68 -5.18
C ASP A 239 -18.47 24.86 -4.95
N GLY A 240 -18.55 25.30 -3.70
CA GLY A 240 -19.41 26.41 -3.30
C GLY A 240 -20.86 26.02 -3.01
N SER A 241 -21.21 24.73 -3.06
CA SER A 241 -22.50 24.27 -2.52
C SER A 241 -22.42 24.17 -0.98
N ASP A 242 -23.45 24.67 -0.30
CA ASP A 242 -23.73 24.38 1.12
C ASP A 242 -24.36 22.99 1.31
N LEU A 243 -24.53 22.26 0.20
CA LEU A 243 -25.17 20.96 0.15
C LEU A 243 -24.14 19.88 0.48
N GLY A 244 -24.17 19.42 1.72
CA GLY A 244 -23.43 18.25 2.20
C GLY A 244 -22.89 18.46 3.61
N SER A 245 -23.25 17.58 4.54
CA SER A 245 -22.60 17.55 5.84
C SER A 245 -21.11 17.30 5.62
N ARG A 246 -20.26 18.11 6.23
CA ARG A 246 -18.80 17.91 6.28
C ARG A 246 -18.38 17.09 7.51
N GLU A 247 -19.36 16.50 8.16
CA GLU A 247 -19.26 15.86 9.47
C GLU A 247 -19.97 14.51 9.40
N PHE A 248 -19.24 13.46 9.73
CA PHE A 248 -19.77 12.13 9.94
C PHE A 248 -19.90 11.88 11.44
N ILE A 249 -21.09 11.46 11.86
CA ILE A 249 -21.40 11.17 13.26
C ILE A 249 -21.96 9.76 13.35
N GLY A 250 -21.09 8.81 13.65
CA GLY A 250 -21.45 7.45 14.04
C GLY A 250 -21.32 7.23 15.55
N ASN A 251 -21.63 6.00 15.99
CA ASN A 251 -21.48 5.58 17.37
C ASN A 251 -20.01 5.30 17.72
N HIS A 252 -19.29 4.70 16.77
CA HIS A 252 -17.90 4.30 16.93
C HIS A 252 -16.93 5.24 16.21
N ALA A 253 -17.33 5.89 15.11
CA ALA A 253 -16.51 6.79 14.32
C ALA A 253 -17.15 8.18 14.21
N ARG A 254 -16.37 9.22 14.51
CA ARG A 254 -16.79 10.62 14.39
C ARG A 254 -15.67 11.41 13.72
N CYS A 255 -15.87 11.78 12.47
CA CYS A 255 -14.86 12.48 11.71
C CYS A 255 -15.43 13.67 10.94
N ALA A 256 -14.60 14.67 10.67
CA ALA A 256 -14.99 15.86 9.94
C ALA A 256 -13.94 16.26 8.91
N ILE A 257 -14.39 16.76 7.76
CA ILE A 257 -13.52 17.26 6.69
C ILE A 257 -13.71 18.76 6.57
N ARG A 258 -12.67 19.54 6.91
CA ARG A 258 -12.66 21.00 6.84
C ARG A 258 -11.84 21.47 5.64
N ILE A 259 -12.50 22.16 4.72
CA ILE A 259 -11.83 22.72 3.55
C ILE A 259 -11.19 24.04 3.96
N VAL A 260 -9.88 24.13 3.83
CA VAL A 260 -9.08 25.32 4.13
C VAL A 260 -8.57 25.85 2.80
N ALA A 261 -9.32 26.78 2.19
CA ALA A 261 -8.98 27.26 0.85
C ALA A 261 -9.67 28.55 0.36
N SER A 262 -10.34 29.36 1.19
CA SER A 262 -10.82 30.64 0.63
C SER A 262 -9.62 31.55 0.38
N ARG A 263 -9.36 31.88 -0.90
CA ARG A 263 -8.28 32.79 -1.30
C ARG A 263 -8.29 34.08 -0.47
N SER A 264 -9.49 34.54 -0.12
CA SER A 264 -9.74 35.70 0.73
C SER A 264 -9.34 35.51 2.20
N ALA A 265 -9.53 34.33 2.82
CA ALA A 265 -9.02 34.07 4.17
C ALA A 265 -7.49 34.00 4.19
N ARG A 266 -6.90 33.36 3.17
CA ARG A 266 -5.44 33.26 3.02
C ARG A 266 -4.78 34.62 2.79
N GLU A 267 -5.36 35.46 1.92
CA GLU A 267 -4.83 36.81 1.64
C GLU A 267 -4.95 37.76 2.85
N ARG A 268 -5.92 37.52 3.75
CA ARG A 268 -6.05 38.24 5.02
C ARG A 268 -5.17 37.67 6.14
N GLY A 269 -4.61 36.47 5.97
CA GLY A 269 -3.84 35.78 7.01
C GLY A 269 -4.68 35.39 8.25
N ASP A 270 -6.00 35.36 8.14
CA ASP A 270 -6.89 35.18 9.29
C ASP A 270 -7.14 33.70 9.56
N THR A 271 -6.40 33.14 10.51
CA THR A 271 -6.52 31.74 10.93
C THR A 271 -7.69 31.51 11.90
N GLU A 272 -8.23 32.56 12.52
CA GLU A 272 -9.22 32.45 13.59
C GLU A 272 -10.51 31.74 13.17
N PRO A 273 -11.14 32.03 12.01
CA PRO A 273 -12.35 31.33 11.60
C PRO A 273 -12.14 29.82 11.44
N HIS A 274 -10.99 29.42 10.89
CA HIS A 274 -10.66 28.01 10.70
C HIS A 274 -10.36 27.33 12.03
N LYS A 275 -9.58 27.98 12.90
CA LYS A 275 -9.27 27.52 14.25
C LYS A 275 -10.54 27.34 15.09
N ASN A 276 -11.41 28.34 15.12
CA ASN A 276 -12.69 28.28 15.83
C ASN A 276 -13.59 27.14 15.31
N GLY A 277 -13.55 26.87 14.00
CA GLY A 277 -14.24 25.73 13.40
C GLY A 277 -13.71 24.36 13.86
N VAL A 278 -12.40 24.23 14.09
CA VAL A 278 -11.77 23.03 14.66
C VAL A 278 -12.08 22.92 16.15
N VAL A 279 -11.95 24.00 16.91
CA VAL A 279 -12.29 24.06 18.35
C VAL A 279 -13.74 23.62 18.59
N ALA A 280 -14.67 24.08 17.75
CA ALA A 280 -16.08 23.69 17.84
C ALA A 280 -16.30 22.18 17.58
N LEU A 281 -15.52 21.56 16.68
CA LEU A 281 -15.56 20.13 16.43
C LEU A 281 -15.00 19.34 17.62
N VAL A 282 -13.87 19.77 18.19
CA VAL A 282 -13.29 19.14 19.39
C VAL A 282 -14.27 19.18 20.56
N LYS A 283 -14.94 20.32 20.78
CA LYS A 283 -16.00 20.46 21.81
C LYS A 283 -17.21 19.55 21.59
N ARG A 284 -17.41 19.06 20.36
CA ARG A 284 -18.47 18.13 19.97
C ARG A 284 -17.96 16.69 19.88
N ASP A 285 -16.81 16.39 20.47
CA ASP A 285 -16.19 15.04 20.52
C ASP A 285 -15.98 14.44 19.13
N PHE A 286 -15.53 15.24 18.16
CA PHE A 286 -14.99 14.67 16.92
C PHE A 286 -13.60 14.14 17.19
N GLU A 287 -13.37 12.88 16.85
CA GLU A 287 -12.11 12.17 17.07
C GLU A 287 -11.09 12.51 15.98
N ASN A 288 -11.54 12.54 14.72
CA ASN A 288 -10.67 12.79 13.57
C ASN A 288 -11.13 14.03 12.80
N ILE A 289 -10.21 14.97 12.59
CA ILE A 289 -10.48 16.22 11.88
C ILE A 289 -9.46 16.33 10.75
N TYR A 290 -9.96 16.33 9.52
CA TYR A 290 -9.15 16.41 8.30
C TYR A 290 -9.22 17.82 7.74
N LEU A 291 -8.11 18.55 7.75
CA LEU A 291 -7.99 19.81 7.01
C LEU A 291 -7.57 19.48 5.60
N ILE A 292 -8.30 19.95 4.58
CA ILE A 292 -8.04 19.66 3.18
C ILE A 292 -8.01 20.94 2.34
N GLY A 293 -7.07 21.06 1.42
CA GLY A 293 -6.94 22.21 0.54
C GLY A 293 -6.01 21.93 -0.64
N MET A 294 -5.86 22.91 -1.53
CA MET A 294 -4.88 22.80 -2.63
C MET A 294 -3.46 22.77 -2.05
N SER A 295 -2.54 22.06 -2.69
CA SER A 295 -1.16 21.91 -2.22
C SER A 295 -0.21 23.01 -2.71
N ASP A 296 -0.72 24.17 -3.12
CA ASP A 296 0.13 25.32 -3.42
C ASP A 296 0.83 25.79 -2.13
N GLN A 297 2.08 26.26 -2.24
CA GLN A 297 2.93 26.53 -1.08
C GLN A 297 2.25 27.47 -0.07
N LYS A 298 1.60 28.54 -0.55
CA LYS A 298 0.93 29.50 0.33
C LYS A 298 -0.23 28.86 1.09
N ASN A 299 -0.97 27.94 0.46
CA ASN A 299 -2.06 27.24 1.12
C ASN A 299 -1.55 26.18 2.10
N VAL A 300 -0.46 25.49 1.76
CA VAL A 300 0.23 24.58 2.69
C VAL A 300 0.67 25.33 3.95
N ASP A 301 1.36 26.46 3.79
CA ASP A 301 1.85 27.27 4.91
C ASP A 301 0.68 27.77 5.79
N PHE A 302 -0.42 28.20 5.17
CA PHE A 302 -1.63 28.63 5.89
C PHE A 302 -2.30 27.46 6.63
N MET A 303 -2.41 26.28 6.01
CA MET A 303 -2.96 25.09 6.66
C MET A 303 -2.11 24.64 7.85
N GLU A 304 -0.78 24.70 7.74
CA GLU A 304 0.14 24.42 8.85
C GLU A 304 -0.01 25.44 9.97
N ALA A 305 -0.18 26.73 9.65
CA ALA A 305 -0.44 27.77 10.65
C ALA A 305 -1.76 27.54 11.40
N VAL A 306 -2.83 27.18 10.68
CA VAL A 306 -4.13 26.80 11.29
C VAL A 306 -3.96 25.58 12.19
N ALA A 307 -3.29 24.52 11.71
CA ALA A 307 -3.06 23.31 12.49
C ALA A 307 -2.23 23.59 13.75
N GLY A 308 -1.16 24.37 13.63
CA GLY A 308 -0.31 24.80 14.74
C GLY A 308 -1.11 25.56 15.80
N ALA A 309 -1.89 26.57 15.39
CA ALA A 309 -2.73 27.34 16.31
C ALA A 309 -3.77 26.46 17.03
N CYS A 310 -4.34 25.45 16.36
CA CYS A 310 -5.27 24.51 16.99
C CYS A 310 -4.57 23.62 18.04
N ILE A 311 -3.36 23.16 17.75
CA ILE A 311 -2.58 22.28 18.66
C ILE A 311 -2.09 23.08 19.88
N GLU A 312 -1.70 24.34 19.69
CA GLU A 312 -1.31 25.24 20.79
C GLU A 312 -2.48 25.54 21.74
N GLU A 313 -3.69 25.76 21.21
CA GLU A 313 -4.89 26.04 22.02
C GLU A 313 -5.47 24.77 22.68
N ILE A 314 -5.40 23.63 22.00
CA ILE A 314 -6.02 22.37 22.43
C ILE A 314 -4.93 21.36 22.78
N SER A 315 -4.54 21.32 24.06
CA SER A 315 -3.40 20.55 24.55
C SER A 315 -3.41 19.03 24.27
N HIS A 316 -4.57 18.45 23.94
CA HIS A 316 -4.71 17.03 23.65
C HIS A 316 -4.93 16.74 22.16
N LEU A 317 -5.04 17.78 21.32
CA LEU A 317 -5.11 17.61 19.88
C LEU A 317 -3.70 17.33 19.35
N SER A 318 -3.59 16.31 18.52
CA SER A 318 -2.30 15.89 17.94
C SER A 318 -2.38 15.85 16.43
N LEU A 319 -1.26 16.14 15.77
CA LEU A 319 -1.09 15.87 14.35
C LEU A 319 -0.70 14.40 14.16
N LEU A 320 -1.49 13.63 13.41
CA LEU A 320 -1.14 12.26 13.07
C LEU A 320 -0.33 12.16 11.78
N LYS A 321 -0.84 12.73 10.68
CA LYS A 321 -0.17 12.61 9.39
C LYS A 321 -0.53 13.73 8.42
N ARG A 322 0.37 13.96 7.48
CA ARG A 322 0.23 14.86 6.34
C ARG A 322 0.20 14.04 5.08
N TYR A 323 -0.65 14.41 4.14
CA TYR A 323 -0.80 13.73 2.86
C TYR A 323 -0.74 14.73 1.72
N LYS A 324 -0.10 14.32 0.62
CA LYS A 324 -0.14 15.00 -0.67
C LYS A 324 -0.62 13.99 -1.70
N PHE A 325 -1.72 14.31 -2.40
CA PHE A 325 -2.30 13.42 -3.40
C PHE A 325 -3.04 14.21 -4.47
N PRO A 326 -3.14 13.70 -5.71
CA PRO A 326 -3.97 14.32 -6.73
C PRO A 326 -5.46 14.11 -6.41
N GLY A 327 -6.28 15.12 -6.68
CA GLY A 327 -7.74 15.07 -6.60
C GLY A 327 -8.39 15.84 -7.76
N LEU A 328 -9.65 15.56 -8.05
CA LEU A 328 -10.44 16.26 -9.04
C LEU A 328 -11.34 17.28 -8.36
N VAL A 329 -11.30 18.52 -8.81
CA VAL A 329 -12.22 19.57 -8.36
C VAL A 329 -13.34 19.71 -9.39
N LYS A 330 -14.59 19.77 -8.91
CA LYS A 330 -15.79 19.91 -9.75
C LYS A 330 -16.40 21.28 -9.49
N PRO A 331 -15.98 22.32 -10.23
CA PRO A 331 -16.60 23.63 -10.15
C PRO A 331 -18.03 23.59 -10.73
N ARG A 332 -18.91 24.46 -10.22
CA ARG A 332 -20.34 24.52 -10.60
C ARG A 332 -20.61 24.77 -12.08
N TYR A 333 -19.70 25.48 -12.77
CA TYR A 333 -19.92 25.96 -14.15
C TYR A 333 -18.82 25.55 -15.14
N TRP A 334 -17.86 24.72 -14.73
CA TRP A 334 -16.71 24.36 -15.58
C TRP A 334 -16.46 22.85 -15.54
N GLU A 335 -15.68 22.37 -16.50
CA GLU A 335 -15.21 20.99 -16.49
C GLU A 335 -14.35 20.71 -15.25
N SER A 336 -14.36 19.45 -14.81
CA SER A 336 -13.56 19.03 -13.67
C SER A 336 -12.08 19.08 -14.02
N TYR A 337 -11.25 19.60 -13.12
CA TYR A 337 -9.81 19.71 -13.32
C TYR A 337 -9.05 19.03 -12.17
N LYS A 338 -7.86 18.50 -12.50
CA LYS A 338 -6.97 17.88 -11.50
C LYS A 338 -6.25 18.97 -10.70
N VAL A 339 -6.22 18.79 -9.38
CA VAL A 339 -5.45 19.61 -8.45
C VAL A 339 -4.64 18.70 -7.54
N ASP A 340 -3.43 19.12 -7.23
CA ASP A 340 -2.69 18.51 -6.13
C ASP A 340 -3.30 19.02 -4.82
N THR A 341 -3.64 18.06 -3.96
CA THR A 341 -4.35 18.27 -2.70
C THR A 341 -3.40 18.02 -1.54
N TYR A 342 -3.47 18.89 -0.53
CA TYR A 342 -2.81 18.73 0.74
C TYR A 342 -3.85 18.44 1.83
N LEU A 343 -3.54 17.46 2.68
CA LEU A 343 -4.41 17.07 3.78
C LEU A 343 -3.61 16.91 5.08
N ILE A 344 -4.13 17.50 6.14
CA ILE A 344 -3.62 17.40 7.51
C ILE A 344 -4.63 16.62 8.33
N HIS A 345 -4.20 15.53 8.96
CA HIS A 345 -5.02 14.75 9.89
C HIS A 345 -4.71 15.14 11.34
N LEU A 346 -5.67 15.82 11.97
CA LEU A 346 -5.67 16.12 13.39
C LEU A 346 -6.50 15.07 14.13
N HIS A 347 -5.97 14.60 15.26
CA HIS A 347 -6.60 13.58 16.09
C HIS A 347 -6.80 14.09 17.51
N ASN A 348 -8.05 13.97 17.95
CA ASN A 348 -8.52 14.28 19.28
C ASN A 348 -8.79 12.95 20.03
N PRO A 349 -7.85 12.47 20.87
CA PRO A 349 -8.00 11.23 21.61
C PRO A 349 -9.14 11.27 22.63
N LYS A 350 -9.56 12.45 23.10
CA LYS A 350 -10.70 12.60 24.01
C LYS A 350 -12.05 12.45 23.29
N GLY A 351 -12.07 12.65 21.97
CA GLY A 351 -13.25 12.42 21.13
C GLY A 351 -13.47 10.94 20.80
N ALA A 352 -12.50 10.07 21.12
CA ALA A 352 -12.63 8.64 20.88
C ALA A 352 -13.78 8.06 21.72
N LYS A 353 -14.84 7.67 21.04
CA LYS A 353 -15.93 6.89 21.64
C LYS A 353 -15.57 5.42 21.54
N TYR A 354 -15.84 4.67 22.60
CA TYR A 354 -15.52 3.24 22.72
C TYR A 354 -14.00 2.97 22.64
N LEU A 355 -13.35 3.06 23.80
CA LEU A 355 -12.03 2.48 24.03
C LEU A 355 -12.23 1.21 24.87
N TYR A 356 -11.40 0.18 24.65
CA TYR A 356 -11.39 -1.02 25.49
C TYR A 356 -11.35 -0.66 26.97
N GLY A 357 -12.50 -0.84 27.64
CA GLY A 357 -12.65 -0.70 29.08
C GLY A 357 -12.34 0.70 29.63
N ALA A 358 -13.35 1.56 29.69
CA ALA A 358 -13.53 2.31 30.92
C ALA A 358 -14.02 1.29 31.98
N VAL A 359 -13.07 0.60 32.61
CA VAL A 359 -13.24 -0.04 33.93
C VAL A 359 -12.27 0.64 34.87
#